data_AF-A0A9D7SXI1-F1
#
_entry.id   AF-A0A9D7SXI1-F1
#
_cell.length_a   1.000
_cell.length_b   1.000
_cell.length_c   1.000
_cell.angle_alpha   90.00
_cell.angle_beta   90.00
_cell.angle_gamma   90.00
#
_symmetry.space_group_name_H-M   'P 1'
#
loop_
_entity.id
_entity.type
_entity.pdbx_description
1 polymer ?
#
loop_
_entity_poly.entity_id
_entity_poly.type
_entity_poly.pdbx_seq_one_letter_code
_entity_poly.pdbx_strand_id
1 'polypeptide(L)'
;MKKLFFFLLPLLVLSCKGVEQYRAGIEEVSGSWDTTTKAASDFSGMVASDMTNYTKALASMNPDEATMKKLKPEQVTAWTAAQKGATDALTAYAPLQKTIGDFMKTWTEKSADVNALKEGLAKGKLDGDVAAKITELKAMIATAGENMTAWKASYATVKNGVAAALTNLQQMLASYSTPAAAATVKSTTPMKKK
;
A
#
# COMPACT_ATOMS: atom_id res chain seq x y z
N MET A 1 -72.32 -28.13 11.60
CA MET A 1 -70.89 -28.49 11.78
C MET A 1 -70.31 -28.64 10.38
N LYS A 2 -69.25 -28.00 9.88
CA LYS A 2 -68.00 -27.46 10.45
C LYS A 2 -67.51 -26.45 9.39
N LYS A 3 -67.36 -25.16 9.74
CA LYS A 3 -66.95 -24.10 8.80
C LYS A 3 -65.42 -24.11 8.66
N LEU A 4 -64.91 -24.34 7.45
CA LEU A 4 -63.50 -24.20 7.10
C LEU A 4 -63.21 -22.72 6.85
N PHE A 5 -62.46 -22.11 7.78
CA PHE A 5 -61.87 -20.79 7.62
C PHE A 5 -60.72 -20.87 6.62
N PHE A 6 -60.93 -20.38 5.41
CA PHE A 6 -59.87 -19.98 4.48
C PHE A 6 -59.36 -18.59 4.90
N PHE A 7 -58.39 -18.53 5.80
CA PHE A 7 -57.58 -17.34 6.04
C PHE A 7 -56.48 -17.30 4.97
N LEU A 8 -56.85 -16.84 3.77
CA LEU A 8 -55.90 -16.50 2.72
C LEU A 8 -55.23 -15.16 3.11
N LEU A 9 -53.93 -15.25 3.40
CA LEU A 9 -53.02 -14.16 3.74
C LEU A 9 -53.18 -12.93 2.83
N PRO A 10 -53.37 -11.72 3.39
CA PRO A 10 -53.00 -10.48 2.74
C PRO A 10 -51.59 -10.05 3.20
N LEU A 11 -50.56 -10.83 2.90
CA LEU A 11 -49.15 -10.53 3.27
C LEU A 11 -48.24 -10.19 2.08
N LEU A 12 -48.78 -10.09 0.86
CA LEU A 12 -47.98 -9.94 -0.36
C LEU A 12 -47.95 -8.53 -0.95
N VAL A 13 -48.54 -7.52 -0.30
CA VAL A 13 -48.63 -6.14 -0.86
C VAL A 13 -47.76 -5.11 -0.12
N LEU A 14 -47.03 -5.52 0.92
CA LEU A 14 -46.10 -4.65 1.68
C LEU A 14 -44.63 -4.78 1.25
N SER A 15 -44.26 -5.76 0.43
CA SER A 15 -42.84 -5.97 0.08
C SER A 15 -42.26 -4.89 -0.84
N CYS A 16 -43.05 -4.33 -1.76
CA CYS A 16 -42.52 -3.29 -2.68
C CYS A 16 -42.30 -1.92 -2.01
N LYS A 17 -43.07 -1.55 -0.97
CA LYS A 17 -42.83 -0.31 -0.22
C LYS A 17 -41.67 -0.43 0.78
N GLY A 18 -41.44 -1.64 1.30
CA GLY A 18 -40.43 -1.89 2.34
C GLY A 18 -38.99 -1.94 1.83
N VAL A 19 -38.76 -2.19 0.54
CA VAL A 19 -37.42 -2.19 -0.06
C VAL A 19 -36.96 -0.78 -0.42
N GLU A 20 -37.90 0.06 -0.87
CA GLU A 20 -37.59 1.37 -1.41
C GLU A 20 -37.03 2.35 -0.38
N GLN A 21 -37.42 2.20 0.90
CA GLN A 21 -36.85 2.98 2.01
C GLN A 21 -35.34 2.75 2.21
N TYR A 22 -34.79 1.63 1.73
CA TYR A 22 -33.37 1.30 1.87
C TYR A 22 -32.54 1.61 0.62
N ARG A 23 -33.19 1.95 -0.51
CA ARG A 23 -32.52 2.19 -1.80
C ARG A 23 -31.33 3.13 -1.67
N ALA A 24 -31.55 4.32 -1.12
CA ALA A 24 -30.52 5.35 -1.01
C ALA A 24 -29.33 4.88 -0.16
N GLY A 25 -29.58 4.19 0.96
CA GLY A 25 -28.52 3.66 1.82
C GLY A 25 -27.70 2.55 1.14
N ILE A 26 -28.36 1.67 0.38
CA ILE A 26 -27.71 0.61 -0.39
C ILE A 26 -26.86 1.19 -1.52
N GLU A 27 -27.40 2.17 -2.26
CA GLU A 27 -26.69 2.85 -3.36
C GLU A 27 -25.46 3.61 -2.83
N GLU A 28 -25.58 4.32 -1.72
CA GLU A 28 -24.49 5.02 -1.05
C GLU A 28 -23.39 4.05 -0.59
N VAL A 29 -23.76 2.97 0.12
CA VAL A 29 -22.81 1.95 0.57
C VAL A 29 -22.12 1.32 -0.63
N SER A 30 -22.87 0.95 -1.67
CA SER A 30 -22.32 0.29 -2.86
C SER A 30 -21.31 1.19 -3.58
N GLY A 31 -21.67 2.45 -3.83
CA GLY A 31 -20.77 3.40 -4.51
C GLY A 31 -19.52 3.71 -3.69
N SER A 32 -19.67 3.89 -2.38
CA SER A 32 -18.55 4.12 -1.47
C SER A 32 -17.65 2.89 -1.35
N TRP A 33 -18.24 1.70 -1.36
CA TRP A 33 -17.52 0.43 -1.34
C TRP A 33 -16.68 0.24 -2.60
N ASP A 34 -17.27 0.46 -3.78
CA ASP A 34 -16.57 0.34 -5.06
C ASP A 34 -15.42 1.36 -5.15
N THR A 35 -15.66 2.59 -4.71
CA THR A 35 -14.64 3.66 -4.65
C THR A 35 -13.50 3.29 -3.70
N THR A 36 -13.82 2.81 -2.51
CA THR A 36 -12.84 2.42 -1.49
C THR A 36 -12.03 1.20 -1.93
N THR A 37 -12.68 0.22 -2.55
CA THR A 37 -12.03 -0.97 -3.15
C THR A 37 -10.99 -0.53 -4.15
N LYS A 38 -11.37 0.35 -5.09
CA LYS A 38 -10.44 0.87 -6.10
C LYS A 38 -9.27 1.60 -5.45
N ALA A 39 -9.54 2.52 -4.52
CA ALA A 39 -8.48 3.27 -3.84
C ALA A 39 -7.49 2.36 -3.09
N ALA A 40 -7.99 1.32 -2.41
CA ALA A 40 -7.15 0.37 -1.70
C ALA A 40 -6.33 -0.52 -2.63
N SER A 41 -6.93 -1.01 -3.72
CA SER A 41 -6.22 -1.78 -4.75
C SER A 41 -5.14 -0.95 -5.45
N ASP A 42 -5.46 0.28 -5.87
CA ASP A 42 -4.51 1.17 -6.53
C ASP A 42 -3.33 1.51 -5.60
N PHE A 43 -3.61 1.78 -4.32
CA PHE A 43 -2.57 2.05 -3.32
C PHE A 43 -1.69 0.82 -3.07
N SER A 44 -2.28 -0.36 -2.91
CA SER A 44 -1.54 -1.63 -2.76
C SER A 44 -0.61 -1.88 -3.96
N GLY A 45 -1.11 -1.66 -5.17
CA GLY A 45 -0.33 -1.76 -6.41
C GLY A 45 0.85 -0.80 -6.45
N MET A 46 0.65 0.46 -6.01
CA MET A 46 1.71 1.46 -5.91
C MET A 46 2.81 1.03 -4.94
N VAL A 47 2.44 0.56 -3.73
CA VAL A 47 3.38 0.07 -2.71
C VAL A 47 4.20 -1.10 -3.25
N ALA A 48 3.56 -2.08 -3.91
CA ALA A 48 4.25 -3.23 -4.50
C ALA A 48 5.20 -2.84 -5.65
N SER A 49 4.78 -1.89 -6.49
CA SER A 49 5.61 -1.37 -7.59
C SER A 49 6.87 -0.68 -7.06
N ASP A 50 6.73 0.21 -6.08
CA ASP A 50 7.88 0.91 -5.49
C ASP A 50 8.84 -0.05 -4.80
N MET A 51 8.34 -1.01 -4.02
CA MET A 51 9.18 -2.05 -3.41
C MET A 51 9.97 -2.84 -4.47
N THR A 52 9.33 -3.19 -5.59
CA THR A 52 9.97 -3.89 -6.70
C THR A 52 11.05 -3.01 -7.35
N ASN A 53 10.75 -1.73 -7.59
CA ASN A 53 11.68 -0.79 -8.22
C ASN A 53 12.90 -0.53 -7.34
N TYR A 54 12.70 -0.33 -6.02
CA TYR A 54 13.79 -0.14 -5.08
C TYR A 54 14.64 -1.40 -4.89
N THR A 55 14.03 -2.59 -4.89
CA THR A 55 14.78 -3.86 -4.89
C THR A 55 15.69 -3.97 -6.12
N LYS A 56 15.17 -3.63 -7.30
CA LYS A 56 15.98 -3.61 -8.54
C LYS A 56 17.09 -2.57 -8.47
N ALA A 57 16.79 -1.36 -7.98
CA ALA A 57 17.77 -0.30 -7.80
C ALA A 57 18.91 -0.75 -6.89
N LEU A 58 18.59 -1.33 -5.71
CA LEU A 58 19.59 -1.85 -4.79
C LEU A 58 20.46 -2.94 -5.44
N ALA A 59 19.86 -3.89 -6.15
CA ALA A 59 20.59 -4.95 -6.84
C ALA A 59 21.56 -4.41 -7.91
N SER A 60 21.20 -3.32 -8.58
CA SER A 60 22.03 -2.67 -9.61
C SER A 60 23.21 -1.85 -9.05
N MET A 61 23.21 -1.55 -7.74
CA MET A 61 24.23 -0.71 -7.11
C MET A 61 25.46 -1.50 -6.65
N ASN A 62 25.51 -2.82 -6.86
CA ASN A 62 26.67 -3.61 -6.46
C ASN A 62 27.90 -3.28 -7.32
N PRO A 63 29.01 -2.81 -6.73
CA PRO A 63 30.26 -2.65 -7.44
C PRO A 63 30.72 -4.00 -7.99
N ASP A 64 31.30 -3.98 -9.19
CA ASP A 64 31.93 -5.17 -9.75
C ASP A 64 33.14 -5.62 -8.91
N GLU A 65 33.57 -6.86 -9.13
CA GLU A 65 34.68 -7.46 -8.38
C GLU A 65 35.99 -6.65 -8.54
N ALA A 66 36.22 -6.05 -9.71
CA ALA A 66 37.41 -5.25 -9.98
C ALA A 66 37.40 -3.93 -9.19
N THR A 67 36.24 -3.33 -8.99
CA THR A 67 36.03 -2.13 -8.18
C THR A 67 36.21 -2.47 -6.70
N MET A 68 35.59 -3.56 -6.23
CA MET A 68 35.75 -4.03 -4.85
C MET A 68 37.20 -4.33 -4.48
N LYS A 69 37.99 -4.92 -5.37
CA LYS A 69 39.42 -5.20 -5.14
C LYS A 69 40.29 -3.94 -5.01
N LYS A 70 39.83 -2.80 -5.52
CA LYS A 70 40.55 -1.51 -5.43
C LYS A 70 40.19 -0.72 -4.16
N LEU A 71 39.14 -1.13 -3.45
CA LEU A 71 38.73 -0.49 -2.21
C LEU A 71 39.64 -0.91 -1.07
N LYS A 72 39.91 0.06 -0.19
CA LYS A 72 40.56 -0.22 1.08
C LYS A 72 39.61 -0.96 2.03
N PRO A 73 40.11 -1.73 3.01
CA PRO A 73 39.26 -2.49 3.93
C PRO A 73 38.17 -1.63 4.61
N GLU A 74 38.49 -0.41 5.04
CA GLU A 74 37.54 0.50 5.65
C GLU A 74 36.41 0.95 4.70
N GLN A 75 36.70 1.08 3.40
CA GLN A 75 35.71 1.42 2.37
C GLN A 75 34.78 0.24 2.08
N VAL A 76 35.33 -0.99 2.07
CA VAL A 76 34.54 -2.22 1.98
C VAL A 76 33.60 -2.36 3.17
N THR A 77 34.11 -2.15 4.40
CA THR A 77 33.28 -2.19 5.61
C THR A 77 32.17 -1.14 5.56
N ALA A 78 32.48 0.10 5.19
CA ALA A 78 31.49 1.17 5.05
C ALA A 78 30.44 0.84 3.98
N TRP A 79 30.87 0.31 2.83
CA TRP A 79 29.97 -0.12 1.76
C TRP A 79 28.99 -1.20 2.21
N THR A 80 29.50 -2.27 2.82
CA THR A 80 28.67 -3.37 3.32
C THR A 80 27.67 -2.89 4.37
N ALA A 81 28.09 -1.98 5.26
CA ALA A 81 27.19 -1.38 6.25
C ALA A 81 26.08 -0.54 5.58
N ALA A 82 26.42 0.27 4.58
CA ALA A 82 25.45 1.08 3.84
C ALA A 82 24.46 0.21 3.03
N GLN A 83 24.96 -0.84 2.37
CA GLN A 83 24.12 -1.80 1.64
C GLN A 83 23.17 -2.55 2.60
N LYS A 84 23.66 -2.94 3.78
CA LYS A 84 22.81 -3.50 4.84
C LYS A 84 21.74 -2.50 5.28
N GLY A 85 22.10 -1.23 5.50
CA GLY A 85 21.14 -0.19 5.85
C GLY A 85 20.05 0.00 4.78
N ALA A 86 20.40 -0.02 3.50
CA ALA A 86 19.44 0.04 2.40
C ALA A 86 18.54 -1.21 2.33
N THR A 87 19.10 -2.39 2.59
CA THR A 87 18.35 -3.64 2.69
C THR A 87 17.36 -3.60 3.84
N ASP A 88 17.81 -3.21 5.04
CA ASP A 88 16.97 -3.11 6.23
C ASP A 88 15.84 -2.09 6.02
N ALA A 89 16.14 -0.94 5.41
CA ALA A 89 15.11 0.05 5.06
C ALA A 89 14.06 -0.53 4.10
N LEU A 90 14.48 -1.33 3.11
CA LEU A 90 13.58 -2.01 2.18
C LEU A 90 12.65 -3.01 2.89
N THR A 91 13.13 -3.71 3.93
CA THR A 91 12.29 -4.66 4.68
C THR A 91 11.10 -4.00 5.37
N ALA A 92 11.14 -2.69 5.60
CA ALA A 92 10.02 -1.94 6.18
C ALA A 92 8.77 -1.88 5.28
N TYR A 93 8.88 -2.24 3.99
CA TYR A 93 7.70 -2.44 3.13
C TYR A 93 6.87 -3.67 3.53
N ALA A 94 7.48 -4.73 4.09
CA ALA A 94 6.77 -5.99 4.36
C ALA A 94 5.65 -5.84 5.41
N PRO A 95 5.85 -5.17 6.56
CA PRO A 95 4.76 -4.90 7.51
C PRO A 95 3.61 -4.07 6.91
N LEU A 96 3.94 -3.09 6.05
CA LEU A 96 2.94 -2.29 5.35
C LEU A 96 2.12 -3.13 4.37
N GLN A 97 2.78 -3.98 3.56
CA GLN A 97 2.08 -4.88 2.65
C GLN A 97 1.19 -5.89 3.40
N LYS A 98 1.67 -6.40 4.54
CA LYS A 98 0.89 -7.31 5.40
C LYS A 98 -0.38 -6.64 5.92
N THR A 99 -0.28 -5.42 6.46
CA THR A 99 -1.44 -4.70 6.99
C THR A 99 -2.48 -4.37 5.92
N ILE A 100 -2.03 -3.99 4.72
CA ILE A 100 -2.93 -3.80 3.57
C ILE A 100 -3.59 -5.12 3.17
N GLY A 101 -2.80 -6.20 3.05
CA GLY A 101 -3.30 -7.51 2.66
C GLY A 101 -4.33 -8.10 3.63
N ASP A 102 -4.05 -8.00 4.93
CA ASP A 102 -4.96 -8.47 5.99
C ASP A 102 -6.31 -7.72 5.92
N PHE A 103 -6.28 -6.39 5.76
CA PHE A 103 -7.50 -5.61 5.58
C PHE A 103 -8.25 -5.99 4.31
N MET A 104 -7.55 -6.11 3.17
CA MET A 104 -8.17 -6.45 1.89
C MET A 104 -8.84 -7.82 1.90
N LYS A 105 -8.31 -8.76 2.69
CA LYS A 105 -8.95 -10.06 2.93
C LYS A 105 -10.31 -9.87 3.60
N THR A 106 -10.37 -9.18 4.74
CA THR A 106 -11.63 -8.92 5.45
C THR A 106 -12.60 -8.08 4.60
N TRP A 107 -12.10 -7.10 3.87
CA TRP A 107 -12.89 -6.31 2.92
C TRP A 107 -13.51 -7.18 1.82
N THR A 108 -12.76 -8.12 1.26
CA THR A 108 -13.28 -9.03 0.24
C THR A 108 -14.38 -9.94 0.81
N GLU A 109 -14.20 -10.46 2.03
CA GLU A 109 -15.21 -11.28 2.72
C GLU A 109 -16.54 -10.52 2.88
N LYS A 110 -16.49 -9.23 3.20
CA LYS A 110 -17.68 -8.37 3.35
C LYS A 110 -18.27 -7.86 2.04
N SER A 111 -17.57 -8.00 0.92
CA SER A 111 -18.10 -7.61 -0.40
C SER A 111 -19.30 -8.46 -0.82
N ALA A 112 -19.43 -9.68 -0.29
CA ALA A 112 -20.62 -10.52 -0.49
C ALA A 112 -21.90 -9.88 0.08
N ASP A 113 -21.81 -9.19 1.23
CA ASP A 113 -22.95 -8.50 1.84
C ASP A 113 -23.41 -7.31 1.00
N VAL A 114 -22.47 -6.54 0.45
CA VAL A 114 -22.78 -5.42 -0.47
C VAL A 114 -23.48 -5.94 -1.73
N ASN A 115 -22.98 -7.03 -2.32
CA ASN A 115 -23.59 -7.65 -3.49
C ASN A 115 -24.99 -8.19 -3.19
N ALA A 116 -25.19 -8.82 -2.03
CA ALA A 116 -26.51 -9.29 -1.62
C ALA A 116 -27.51 -8.14 -1.48
N LEU A 117 -27.10 -6.98 -0.95
CA LEU A 117 -27.93 -5.78 -0.88
C LEU A 117 -28.26 -5.23 -2.29
N LYS A 118 -27.28 -5.13 -3.18
CA LYS A 118 -27.47 -4.67 -4.58
C LYS A 118 -28.44 -5.59 -5.33
N GLU A 119 -28.22 -6.90 -5.25
CA GLU A 119 -29.07 -7.88 -5.91
C GLU A 119 -30.48 -7.92 -5.33
N GLY A 120 -30.60 -7.87 -4.01
CA GLY A 120 -31.90 -7.87 -3.33
C GLY A 120 -32.72 -6.62 -3.67
N LEU A 121 -32.07 -5.45 -3.75
CA LEU A 121 -32.69 -4.23 -4.22
C LEU A 121 -33.18 -4.36 -5.68
N ALA A 122 -32.36 -4.92 -6.57
CA ALA A 122 -32.74 -5.14 -7.97
C ALA A 122 -33.89 -6.16 -8.13
N LYS A 123 -33.93 -7.19 -7.28
CA LYS A 123 -34.99 -8.21 -7.24
C LYS A 123 -36.24 -7.74 -6.49
N GLY A 124 -36.22 -6.56 -5.88
CA GLY A 124 -37.33 -6.05 -5.05
C GLY A 124 -37.57 -6.88 -3.77
N LYS A 125 -36.56 -7.64 -3.32
CA LYS A 125 -36.62 -8.48 -2.12
C LYS A 125 -35.31 -8.40 -1.36
N LEU A 126 -35.36 -7.84 -0.16
CA LEU A 126 -34.24 -7.79 0.77
C LEU A 126 -34.49 -8.76 1.93
N ASP A 127 -33.48 -9.55 2.27
CA ASP A 127 -33.53 -10.52 3.36
C ASP A 127 -32.75 -10.03 4.59
N GLY A 128 -33.25 -10.34 5.79
CA GLY A 128 -32.59 -10.03 7.06
C GLY A 128 -32.71 -8.57 7.51
N ASP A 129 -31.85 -8.18 8.47
CA ASP A 129 -31.81 -6.83 9.01
C ASP A 129 -30.95 -5.90 8.11
N VAL A 130 -31.61 -5.30 7.12
CA VAL A 130 -30.98 -4.42 6.13
C VAL A 130 -30.37 -3.17 6.77
N ALA A 131 -31.05 -2.59 7.76
CA ALA A 131 -30.59 -1.36 8.42
C ALA A 131 -29.29 -1.62 9.20
N ALA A 132 -29.22 -2.74 9.93
CA ALA A 132 -28.00 -3.15 10.61
C ALA A 132 -26.86 -3.41 9.62
N LYS A 133 -27.12 -4.14 8.51
CA LYS A 133 -26.11 -4.41 7.47
C LYS A 133 -25.56 -3.12 6.84
N ILE A 134 -26.43 -2.17 6.48
CA ILE A 134 -26.01 -0.87 5.94
C ILE A 134 -25.11 -0.15 6.95
N THR A 135 -25.50 -0.13 8.23
CA THR A 135 -24.73 0.53 9.29
C THR A 135 -23.35 -0.10 9.48
N GLU A 136 -23.28 -1.44 9.51
CA GLU A 136 -22.03 -2.19 9.60
C GLU A 136 -21.10 -1.89 8.43
N LEU A 137 -21.63 -1.92 7.20
CA LEU A 137 -20.84 -1.65 5.99
C LEU A 137 -20.34 -0.19 5.94
N LYS A 138 -21.17 0.77 6.37
CA LYS A 138 -20.74 2.17 6.51
C LYS A 138 -19.61 2.34 7.53
N ALA A 139 -19.70 1.66 8.67
CA ALA A 139 -18.63 1.67 9.67
C ALA A 139 -17.33 1.07 9.09
N MET A 140 -17.43 -0.01 8.31
CA MET A 140 -16.27 -0.60 7.65
C MET A 140 -15.65 0.31 6.59
N ILE A 141 -16.46 1.04 5.82
CA ILE A 141 -16.00 2.08 4.89
C ILE A 141 -15.24 3.18 5.64
N ALA A 142 -15.74 3.63 6.80
CA ALA A 142 -15.05 4.62 7.61
C ALA A 142 -13.68 4.11 8.10
N THR A 143 -13.62 2.89 8.64
CA THR A 143 -12.37 2.22 9.03
C THR A 143 -11.40 2.11 7.86
N ALA A 144 -11.89 1.84 6.64
CA ALA A 144 -11.06 1.81 5.45
C ALA A 144 -10.40 3.18 5.16
N GLY A 145 -11.14 4.27 5.35
CA GLY A 145 -10.63 5.63 5.20
C GLY A 145 -9.54 5.98 6.21
N GLU A 146 -9.71 5.57 7.47
CA GLU A 146 -8.71 5.72 8.52
C GLU A 146 -7.44 4.92 8.20
N ASN A 147 -7.61 3.63 7.84
CA ASN A 147 -6.51 2.77 7.43
C ASN A 147 -5.76 3.35 6.22
N MET A 148 -6.47 3.85 5.21
CA MET A 148 -5.86 4.46 4.03
C MET A 148 -4.97 5.67 4.40
N THR A 149 -5.41 6.47 5.36
CA THR A 149 -4.63 7.61 5.86
C THR A 149 -3.36 7.13 6.58
N ALA A 150 -3.50 6.15 7.48
CA ALA A 150 -2.38 5.57 8.19
C ALA A 150 -1.36 4.90 7.25
N TRP A 151 -1.85 4.16 6.25
CA TRP A 151 -1.00 3.50 5.26
C TRP A 151 -0.23 4.51 4.41
N LYS A 152 -0.86 5.60 3.96
CA LYS A 152 -0.17 6.66 3.22
C LYS A 152 0.95 7.29 4.04
N ALA A 153 0.73 7.54 5.33
CA ALA A 153 1.75 8.08 6.22
C ALA A 153 2.91 7.11 6.43
N SER A 154 2.60 5.82 6.67
CA SER A 154 3.60 4.76 6.80
C SER A 154 4.41 4.59 5.51
N TYR A 155 3.73 4.53 4.36
CA TYR A 155 4.35 4.45 3.05
C TYR A 155 5.30 5.62 2.78
N ALA A 156 4.89 6.86 3.06
CA ALA A 156 5.76 8.02 2.89
C ALA A 156 7.05 7.90 3.74
N THR A 157 6.91 7.44 4.99
CA THR A 157 8.04 7.21 5.89
C THR A 157 9.00 6.14 5.33
N VAL A 158 8.45 4.99 4.94
CA VAL A 158 9.22 3.86 4.37
C VAL A 158 9.91 4.29 3.08
N LYS A 159 9.18 4.92 2.16
CA LYS A 159 9.69 5.39 0.87
C LYS A 159 10.84 6.37 1.05
N ASN A 160 10.70 7.36 1.93
CA ASN A 160 11.75 8.35 2.20
C ASN A 160 12.98 7.70 2.83
N GLY A 161 12.80 6.76 3.76
CA GLY A 161 13.92 6.01 4.36
C GLY A 161 14.71 5.21 3.34
N VAL A 162 14.02 4.48 2.45
CA VAL A 162 14.66 3.72 1.37
C VAL A 162 15.36 4.64 0.37
N ALA A 163 14.70 5.73 -0.06
CA ALA A 163 15.29 6.68 -1.00
C ALA A 163 16.56 7.34 -0.43
N ALA A 164 16.57 7.70 0.85
CA ALA A 164 17.74 8.25 1.52
C ALA A 164 18.88 7.22 1.60
N ALA A 165 18.57 5.97 1.97
CA ALA A 165 19.57 4.91 2.06
C ALA A 165 20.20 4.57 0.70
N LEU A 166 19.38 4.50 -0.36
CA LEU A 166 19.87 4.29 -1.73
C LEU A 166 20.68 5.47 -2.27
N THR A 167 20.27 6.71 -1.94
CA THR A 167 21.03 7.91 -2.32
C THR A 167 22.41 7.90 -1.66
N ASN A 168 22.49 7.56 -0.38
CA ASN A 168 23.76 7.43 0.34
C ASN A 168 24.65 6.35 -0.31
N LEU A 169 24.07 5.18 -0.63
CA LEU A 169 24.79 4.09 -1.29
C LEU A 169 25.34 4.52 -2.67
N GLN A 170 24.52 5.23 -3.46
CA GLN A 170 24.93 5.76 -4.76
C GLN A 170 26.06 6.79 -4.65
N GLN A 171 26.00 7.70 -3.66
CA GLN A 171 27.06 8.68 -3.42
C GLN A 171 28.38 8.00 -3.02
N MET A 172 28.32 6.95 -2.19
CA MET A 172 29.50 6.16 -1.85
C MET A 172 30.11 5.50 -3.09
N LEU A 173 29.29 4.87 -3.95
CA LEU A 173 29.78 4.26 -5.19
C LEU A 173 30.43 5.29 -6.13
N ALA A 174 29.83 6.48 -6.25
CA ALA A 174 30.39 7.58 -7.02
C ALA A 174 31.76 8.04 -6.48
N SER A 175 31.90 8.14 -5.15
CA SER A 175 33.17 8.52 -4.51
C SER A 175 34.30 7.51 -4.75
N TYR A 176 33.95 6.25 -4.99
CA TYR A 176 34.90 5.17 -5.26
C TYR A 176 35.26 5.00 -6.74
N SER A 177 34.44 5.53 -7.64
CA SER A 177 34.61 5.42 -9.10
C SER A 177 35.30 6.63 -9.73
N THR A 178 35.41 7.76 -9.03
CA THR A 178 36.26 8.87 -9.46
C THR A 178 37.75 8.52 -9.35
N PRO A 179 38.53 8.57 -10.45
CA PRO A 179 39.99 8.53 -10.36
C PRO A 179 40.44 9.71 -9.50
N ALA A 180 41.32 9.46 -8.52
CA ALA A 180 41.95 10.53 -7.77
C ALA A 180 42.61 11.52 -8.74
N ALA A 181 41.96 12.65 -9.00
CA ALA A 181 42.54 13.72 -9.81
C ALA A 181 43.68 14.35 -9.02
N ALA A 182 44.90 13.95 -9.37
CA ALA A 182 46.15 14.70 -9.26
C ALA A 182 46.44 15.40 -7.92
N ALA A 183 46.93 14.64 -6.93
CA ALA A 183 47.89 15.17 -5.97
C ALA A 183 49.28 15.31 -6.64
N THR A 184 49.41 16.23 -7.60
CA THR A 184 50.71 16.72 -8.07
C THR A 184 50.82 18.19 -7.69
N VAL A 185 51.00 18.44 -6.39
CA VAL A 185 51.58 19.71 -5.94
C VAL A 185 53.02 19.70 -6.42
N LYS A 186 53.27 20.26 -7.61
CA LYS A 186 54.61 20.62 -8.07
C LYS A 186 55.16 21.65 -7.07
N SER A 187 55.96 21.15 -6.13
CA SER A 187 56.96 21.91 -5.39
C SER A 187 57.75 22.77 -6.39
N THR A 188 57.44 24.06 -6.45
CA THR A 188 58.25 25.06 -7.15
C THR A 188 59.06 25.78 -6.08
N THR A 189 60.25 25.24 -5.84
CA THR A 189 61.30 25.92 -5.07
C THR A 189 61.66 27.25 -5.76
N PRO A 190 61.63 28.41 -5.08
CA PRO A 190 62.09 29.65 -5.67
C PRO A 190 63.62 29.68 -5.67
N MET A 191 64.22 29.62 -6.85
CA MET A 191 65.67 29.79 -7.04
C MET A 191 66.04 31.27 -6.86
N LYS A 192 66.71 31.59 -5.74
CA LYS A 192 67.37 32.88 -5.50
C LYS A 192 68.43 33.12 -6.58
N LYS A 193 68.33 34.22 -7.32
CA LYS A 193 69.49 34.80 -8.02
C LYS A 193 70.10 35.89 -7.14
N LYS A 194 71.39 35.74 -6.85
CA LYS A 194 72.30 36.81 -6.44
C LYS A 194 72.77 37.55 -7.69
#